data_AF-A1S3N9-F1
#
_entry.id   AF-A1S3N9-F1
#
_cell.length_a   1.000
_cell.length_b   1.000
_cell.length_c   1.000
_cell.angle_alpha   90.00
_cell.angle_beta   90.00
_cell.angle_gamma   90.00
#
_symmetry.space_group_name_H-M   'P 1'
#
loop_
_entity.id
_entity.type
_entity.pdbx_description
1 polymer ?
#
loop_
_entity_poly.entity_id
_entity_poly.type
_entity_poly.pdbx_seq_one_letter_code
_entity_poly.pdbx_strand_id
1 'polypeptide(L)'
;MHQEFAKNLRLLCSYYRSVAEVCRRLDINRPQFNRYLSGKYRPSAHSLRRLCDFFGVEEHEILMPHSQFQLLIQVRPRPSEPVSEAPELEHLARLQSLSQGLDKYLGYYFEYHLSMAFPGKILRNLVCLEKQGGKVYYQRTERLQQAPGEKVYHSKYFGMAHLLADRIFLMDYESLTGNQLTQTILIPTFKSRVGRLSGLRLGASASGERIPSCTRVVFEYLGHQVDIRKTLKLCTTLDPDSGQISPRILEAIQNDMAPGERHFRARHSF
;
A
#
# COMPACT_ATOMS: atom_id res chain seq x y z
N MET A 1 15.33 21.07 -49.23
CA MET A 1 14.55 21.60 -48.09
C MET A 1 13.82 20.42 -47.44
N HIS A 2 14.38 19.78 -46.41
CA HIS A 2 13.79 18.61 -45.72
C HIS A 2 13.35 18.97 -44.30
N GLN A 3 12.65 20.11 -44.18
CA GLN A 3 12.31 20.68 -42.88
C GLN A 3 11.34 19.78 -42.09
N GLU A 4 10.39 19.13 -42.76
CA GLU A 4 9.41 18.25 -42.12
C GLU A 4 10.08 17.02 -41.48
N PHE A 5 10.94 16.32 -42.24
CA PHE A 5 11.76 15.23 -41.70
C PHE A 5 12.60 15.66 -40.49
N ALA A 6 13.26 16.82 -40.57
CA ALA A 6 14.09 17.32 -39.47
C ALA A 6 13.25 17.67 -38.22
N LYS A 7 12.06 18.26 -38.39
CA LYS A 7 11.12 18.55 -37.30
C LYS A 7 10.60 17.25 -36.67
N ASN A 8 10.23 16.27 -37.49
CA ASN A 8 9.76 14.95 -37.04
C ASN A 8 10.85 14.19 -36.29
N LEU A 9 12.08 14.20 -36.81
CA LEU A 9 13.24 13.59 -36.16
C LEU A 9 13.56 14.25 -34.81
N ARG A 10 13.44 15.59 -34.71
CA ARG A 10 13.60 16.30 -33.42
C ARG A 10 12.50 15.93 -32.43
N LEU A 11 11.25 15.84 -32.90
CA LEU A 11 10.13 15.39 -32.07
C LEU A 11 10.39 13.99 -31.52
N LEU A 12 10.78 13.04 -32.38
CA LEU A 12 11.15 11.69 -31.98
C LEU A 12 12.30 11.67 -30.95
N CYS A 13 13.32 12.51 -31.14
CA CYS A 13 14.42 12.64 -30.18
C CYS A 13 13.99 13.25 -28.83
N SER A 14 12.92 14.05 -28.79
CA SER A 14 12.46 14.70 -27.56
C SER A 14 11.90 13.71 -26.52
N TYR A 15 11.55 12.49 -26.95
CA TYR A 15 11.14 11.39 -26.07
C TYR A 15 12.30 10.66 -25.37
N TYR A 16 13.55 11.08 -25.61
CA TYR A 16 14.74 10.50 -25.01
C TYR A 16 15.48 11.54 -24.15
N ARG A 17 16.31 11.10 -23.20
CA ARG A 17 17.00 12.00 -22.25
C ARG A 17 17.93 12.99 -22.96
N SER A 18 18.53 12.59 -24.08
CA SER A 18 19.35 13.46 -24.91
C SER A 18 19.59 12.90 -26.31
N VAL A 19 19.90 13.78 -27.27
CA VAL A 19 20.37 13.38 -28.62
C VAL A 19 21.62 12.51 -28.55
N ALA A 20 22.50 12.74 -27.57
CA ALA A 20 23.70 11.94 -27.37
C ALA A 20 23.37 10.48 -27.01
N GLU A 21 22.30 10.25 -26.23
CA GLU A 21 21.80 8.91 -25.93
C GLU A 21 21.25 8.22 -27.18
N VAL A 22 20.45 8.93 -27.97
CA VAL A 22 19.90 8.42 -29.24
C VAL A 22 21.03 7.99 -30.19
N CYS A 23 22.08 8.80 -30.33
CA CYS A 23 23.23 8.47 -31.18
C CYS A 23 23.96 7.20 -30.72
N ARG A 24 24.09 6.98 -29.39
CA ARG A 24 24.70 5.77 -28.82
C ARG A 24 23.85 4.53 -29.10
N ARG A 25 22.54 4.61 -28.91
CA ARG A 25 21.63 3.47 -29.12
C ARG A 25 21.50 3.09 -30.61
N LEU A 26 21.56 4.07 -31.50
CA LEU A 26 21.52 3.86 -32.95
C LEU A 26 22.84 3.42 -33.57
N ASP A 27 23.93 3.45 -32.79
CA ASP A 27 25.31 3.29 -33.29
C ASP A 27 25.57 4.19 -34.51
N ILE A 28 25.31 5.50 -34.34
CA ILE A 28 25.51 6.51 -35.39
C ILE A 28 26.41 7.64 -34.90
N ASN A 29 27.29 8.08 -35.81
CA ASN A 29 28.19 9.21 -35.57
C ASN A 29 27.40 10.49 -35.28
N ARG A 30 27.68 11.14 -34.13
CA ARG A 30 26.94 12.32 -33.65
C ARG A 30 27.02 13.53 -34.60
N PRO A 31 28.18 13.92 -35.14
CA PRO A 31 28.26 14.90 -36.24
C PRO A 31 27.34 14.56 -37.43
N GLN A 32 27.28 13.30 -37.86
CA GLN A 32 26.40 12.86 -38.94
C GLN A 32 24.92 12.99 -38.55
N PHE A 33 24.55 12.58 -37.34
CA PHE A 33 23.17 12.70 -36.85
C PHE A 33 22.71 14.16 -36.72
N ASN A 34 23.59 15.05 -36.26
CA ASN A 34 23.31 16.48 -36.19
C ASN A 34 23.06 17.10 -37.58
N ARG A 35 23.71 16.58 -38.64
CA ARG A 35 23.40 17.00 -40.02
C ARG A 35 21.97 16.66 -40.42
N TYR A 36 21.42 15.52 -39.98
CA TYR A 36 20.03 15.16 -40.21
C TYR A 36 19.06 16.05 -39.41
N LEU A 37 19.35 16.29 -38.12
CA LEU A 37 18.56 17.21 -37.29
C LEU A 37 18.55 18.65 -37.81
N SER A 38 19.60 19.08 -38.51
CA SER A 38 19.65 20.40 -39.14
C SER A 38 18.76 20.51 -40.38
N GLY A 39 18.32 19.39 -40.96
CA GLY A 39 17.55 19.34 -42.21
C GLY A 39 18.34 19.67 -43.48
N LYS A 40 19.67 19.83 -43.36
CA LYS A 40 20.58 20.10 -44.48
C LYS A 40 20.86 18.86 -45.34
N TYR A 41 20.75 17.66 -44.76
CA TYR A 41 21.09 16.40 -45.42
C TYR A 41 20.00 15.35 -45.19
N ARG A 42 19.76 14.50 -46.19
CA ARG A 42 18.86 13.34 -46.07
C ARG A 42 19.68 12.08 -45.76
N PRO A 43 19.26 11.22 -44.82
CA PRO A 43 19.87 9.90 -44.65
C PRO A 43 19.74 9.07 -45.94
N SER A 44 20.68 8.14 -46.16
CA SER A 44 20.52 7.11 -47.19
C SER A 44 19.33 6.21 -46.88
N ALA A 45 18.78 5.50 -47.86
CA ALA A 45 17.64 4.59 -47.64
C ALA A 45 17.91 3.58 -46.50
N HIS A 46 19.11 2.99 -46.47
CA HIS A 46 19.54 2.10 -45.38
C HIS A 46 19.56 2.81 -44.01
N SER A 47 20.07 4.05 -43.96
CA SER A 47 20.12 4.81 -42.71
C SER A 47 18.73 5.28 -42.27
N LEU A 48 17.85 5.62 -43.22
CA LEU A 48 16.48 6.01 -42.96
C LEU A 48 15.69 4.85 -42.37
N ARG A 49 15.83 3.65 -42.94
CA ARG A 49 15.20 2.43 -42.40
C ARG A 49 15.67 2.14 -40.97
N ARG A 50 16.98 2.18 -40.72
CA ARG A 50 17.52 2.03 -39.35
C ARG A 50 16.95 3.06 -38.37
N LEU A 51 16.73 4.31 -38.80
CA LEU A 51 16.10 5.34 -37.98
C LEU A 51 14.62 5.01 -37.71
N CYS A 52 13.90 4.61 -38.76
CA CYS A 52 12.50 4.20 -38.72
C CYS A 52 12.30 3.04 -37.73
N ASP A 53 13.09 1.97 -37.88
CA ASP A 53 13.08 0.78 -37.01
C ASP A 53 13.33 1.15 -35.54
N PHE A 54 14.31 2.02 -35.28
CA PHE A 54 14.65 2.46 -33.91
C PHE A 54 13.53 3.27 -33.24
N PHE A 55 12.87 4.15 -34.00
CA PHE A 55 11.76 4.96 -33.47
C PHE A 55 10.40 4.25 -33.59
N GLY A 56 10.36 3.06 -34.18
CA GLY A 56 9.15 2.28 -34.41
C GLY A 56 8.19 2.91 -35.42
N VAL A 57 8.64 3.79 -36.32
CA VAL A 57 7.83 4.49 -37.34
C VAL A 57 8.15 3.97 -38.73
N GLU A 58 7.21 4.06 -39.66
CA GLU A 58 7.42 3.74 -41.07
C GLU A 58 8.04 4.92 -41.84
N GLU A 59 8.71 4.63 -42.97
CA GLU A 59 9.38 5.67 -43.78
C GLU A 59 8.40 6.74 -44.28
N HIS A 60 7.15 6.38 -44.59
CA HIS A 60 6.13 7.35 -45.03
C HIS A 60 5.60 8.20 -43.87
N GLU A 61 5.62 7.68 -42.63
CA GLU A 61 5.19 8.41 -41.43
C GLU A 61 6.21 9.49 -41.08
N ILE A 62 7.51 9.17 -41.01
CA ILE A 62 8.55 10.14 -40.61
C ILE A 62 8.71 11.29 -41.63
N LEU A 63 8.28 11.09 -42.88
CA LEU A 63 8.36 12.06 -43.96
C LEU A 63 7.10 12.93 -44.14
N MET A 64 6.02 12.64 -43.41
CA MET A 64 4.76 13.38 -43.53
C MET A 64 4.84 14.79 -42.92
N PRO A 65 3.86 15.68 -43.21
CA PRO A 65 3.78 17.00 -42.57
C PRO A 65 3.81 16.92 -41.05
N HIS A 66 4.59 17.79 -40.40
CA HIS A 66 4.86 17.74 -38.96
C HIS A 66 3.59 17.77 -38.11
N SER A 67 2.59 18.57 -38.51
CA SER A 67 1.31 18.64 -37.81
C SER A 67 0.56 17.30 -37.80
N GLN A 68 0.63 16.53 -38.90
CA GLN A 68 0.01 15.21 -38.99
C GLN A 68 0.85 14.16 -38.24
N PHE A 69 2.17 14.27 -38.32
CA PHE A 69 3.09 13.39 -37.58
C PHE A 69 2.94 13.53 -36.07
N GLN A 70 2.76 14.76 -35.57
CA GLN A 70 2.49 15.02 -34.15
C GLN A 70 1.24 14.28 -33.67
N LEU A 71 0.17 14.27 -34.46
CA LEU A 71 -1.06 13.55 -34.12
C LEU A 71 -0.83 12.03 -34.08
N LEU A 72 -0.11 11.47 -35.05
CA LEU A 72 0.24 10.04 -35.05
C LEU A 72 1.08 9.63 -33.84
N ILE A 73 2.08 10.44 -33.49
CA ILE A 73 2.96 10.16 -32.34
C ILE A 73 2.23 10.36 -31.00
N GLN A 74 1.26 11.27 -30.90
CA GLN A 74 0.44 11.44 -29.69
C GLN A 74 -0.49 10.25 -29.42
N VAL A 75 -0.96 9.56 -30.46
CA VAL A 75 -1.83 8.37 -30.35
C VAL A 75 -1.01 7.11 -30.02
N ARG A 76 0.28 7.09 -30.34
CA ARG A 76 1.15 5.98 -29.99
C ARG A 76 1.50 6.02 -28.50
N PRO A 77 1.48 4.88 -27.80
CA PRO A 77 2.03 4.81 -26.46
C PRO A 77 3.47 5.28 -26.54
N ARG A 78 3.83 6.28 -25.73
CA ARG A 78 5.24 6.63 -25.52
C ARG A 78 6.01 5.33 -25.29
N PRO A 79 7.26 5.17 -25.81
CA PRO A 79 8.15 4.15 -25.28
C PRO A 79 8.10 4.34 -23.78
N SER A 80 7.55 3.34 -23.10
CA SER A 80 7.18 3.41 -21.71
C SER A 80 8.34 4.04 -20.95
N GLU A 81 8.09 5.17 -20.26
CA GLU A 81 8.79 5.37 -18.99
C GLU A 81 8.74 4.00 -18.31
N PRO A 82 9.88 3.43 -17.88
CA PRO A 82 9.91 2.04 -17.41
C PRO A 82 8.72 1.90 -16.49
N VAL A 83 7.70 1.15 -16.94
CA VAL A 83 6.54 0.89 -16.11
C VAL A 83 7.19 0.18 -14.95
N SER A 84 7.19 0.85 -13.79
CA SER A 84 7.76 0.30 -12.58
C SER A 84 7.33 -1.15 -12.53
N GLU A 85 8.28 -2.09 -12.52
CA GLU A 85 7.91 -3.52 -12.58
C GLU A 85 7.00 -3.91 -11.41
N ALA A 86 6.93 -3.05 -10.39
CA ALA A 86 6.05 -3.11 -9.23
C ALA A 86 5.53 -1.69 -8.86
N PRO A 87 4.50 -1.13 -9.53
CA PRO A 87 3.97 0.20 -9.22
C PRO A 87 3.48 0.33 -7.77
N GLU A 88 3.08 -0.77 -7.13
CA GLU A 88 2.76 -0.83 -5.71
C GLU A 88 3.94 -0.43 -4.82
N LEU A 89 5.19 -0.71 -5.20
CA LEU A 89 6.37 -0.33 -4.41
C LEU A 89 6.55 1.18 -4.36
N GLU A 90 6.23 1.90 -5.45
CA GLU A 90 6.30 3.36 -5.48
C GLU A 90 5.23 3.98 -4.57
N HIS A 91 4.01 3.46 -4.62
CA HIS A 91 2.95 3.87 -3.72
C HIS A 91 3.30 3.60 -2.26
N LEU A 92 3.82 2.41 -1.95
CA LEU A 92 4.27 2.05 -0.60
C LEU A 92 5.44 2.92 -0.14
N ALA A 93 6.41 3.21 -1.00
CA ALA A 93 7.53 4.10 -0.70
C ALA A 93 7.05 5.53 -0.40
N ARG A 94 6.07 6.03 -1.17
CA ARG A 94 5.45 7.34 -0.92
C ARG A 94 4.67 7.37 0.40
N LEU A 95 3.90 6.33 0.72
CA LEU A 95 3.21 6.24 2.02
C LEU A 95 4.20 6.18 3.18
N GLN A 96 5.33 5.50 2.99
CA GLN A 96 6.42 5.45 3.98
C GLN A 96 7.05 6.82 4.19
N SER A 97 7.34 7.59 3.14
CA SER A 97 7.96 8.91 3.29
C SER A 97 7.06 9.94 3.99
N LEU A 98 5.73 9.79 3.84
CA LEU A 98 4.73 10.61 4.52
C LEU A 98 4.48 10.19 5.98
N SER A 99 4.85 8.97 6.36
CA SER A 99 4.56 8.41 7.68
C SER A 99 5.68 8.68 8.68
N GLN A 100 5.47 9.62 9.60
CA GLN A 100 6.43 9.97 10.66
C GLN A 100 5.76 9.89 12.04
N GLY A 101 6.54 9.79 13.12
CA GLY A 101 6.02 9.92 14.50
C GLY A 101 5.37 8.67 15.10
N LEU A 102 5.60 7.48 14.51
CA LEU A 102 5.10 6.22 15.07
C LEU A 102 5.94 5.68 16.24
N ASP A 103 7.14 6.21 16.47
CA ASP A 103 8.09 5.69 17.46
C ASP A 103 7.48 5.55 18.87
N LYS A 104 6.62 6.49 19.28
CA LYS A 104 5.94 6.42 20.59
C LYS A 104 4.90 5.31 20.71
N TYR A 105 4.47 4.71 19.59
CA TYR A 105 3.49 3.63 19.53
C TYR A 105 4.13 2.25 19.35
N LEU A 106 5.45 2.14 19.35
CA LEU A 106 6.14 0.85 19.26
C LEU A 106 5.97 0.05 20.55
N GLY A 107 5.95 -1.28 20.42
CA GLY A 107 5.80 -2.21 21.53
C GLY A 107 4.57 -3.12 21.41
N TYR A 108 4.21 -3.72 22.55
CA TYR A 108 3.18 -4.74 22.63
C TYR A 108 1.84 -4.16 23.08
N TYR A 109 0.77 -4.75 22.56
CA TYR A 109 -0.60 -4.40 22.89
C TYR A 109 -1.44 -5.64 23.08
N PHE A 110 -2.37 -5.60 24.02
CA PHE A 110 -3.58 -6.40 23.89
C PHE A 110 -4.56 -5.68 22.99
N GLU A 111 -5.06 -6.40 22.00
CA GLU A 111 -6.16 -5.95 21.16
C GLU A 111 -7.46 -6.59 21.64
N TYR A 112 -8.53 -5.80 21.68
CA TYR A 112 -9.89 -6.24 22.00
C TYR A 112 -10.88 -5.80 20.93
N HIS A 113 -11.68 -6.73 20.42
CA HIS A 113 -12.84 -6.43 19.57
C HIS A 113 -13.86 -7.58 19.57
N LEU A 114 -15.10 -7.29 19.17
CA LEU A 114 -16.10 -8.34 18.92
C LEU A 114 -15.66 -9.24 17.75
N SER A 115 -15.78 -10.55 17.94
CA SER A 115 -15.38 -11.56 16.96
C SER A 115 -16.32 -11.57 15.76
N MET A 116 -15.74 -11.52 14.56
CA MET A 116 -16.48 -11.68 13.30
C MET A 116 -16.80 -13.16 13.01
N ALA A 117 -16.01 -14.09 13.56
CA ALA A 117 -16.17 -15.53 13.33
C ALA A 117 -17.09 -16.20 14.37
N PHE A 118 -17.13 -15.66 15.59
CA PHE A 118 -17.91 -16.19 16.71
C PHE A 118 -18.81 -15.09 17.29
N PRO A 119 -20.03 -14.91 16.75
CA PRO A 119 -20.95 -13.87 17.19
C PRO A 119 -21.14 -13.84 18.71
N GLY A 120 -21.13 -12.65 19.30
CA GLY A 120 -21.28 -12.42 20.73
C GLY A 120 -20.01 -12.62 21.58
N LYS A 121 -18.93 -13.18 21.01
CA LYS A 121 -17.65 -13.32 21.70
C LYS A 121 -16.73 -12.13 21.45
N ILE A 122 -15.81 -11.90 22.37
CA ILE A 122 -14.74 -10.90 22.25
C ILE A 122 -13.42 -11.62 22.02
N LEU A 123 -12.58 -11.12 21.12
CA LEU A 123 -11.22 -11.60 20.97
C LEU A 123 -10.26 -10.75 21.79
N ARG A 124 -9.36 -11.41 22.53
CA ARG A 124 -8.14 -10.78 23.06
C ARG A 124 -6.93 -11.33 22.31
N ASN A 125 -6.31 -10.48 21.51
CA ASN A 125 -5.14 -10.81 20.68
C ASN A 125 -3.88 -10.10 21.16
N LEU A 126 -2.71 -10.61 20.78
CA LEU A 126 -1.44 -9.93 21.01
C LEU A 126 -0.99 -9.25 19.72
N VAL A 127 -0.66 -7.96 19.80
CA VAL A 127 -0.09 -7.19 18.70
C VAL A 127 1.28 -6.66 19.11
N CYS A 128 2.28 -6.74 18.22
CA CYS A 128 3.59 -6.13 18.41
C CYS A 128 3.87 -5.18 17.24
N LEU A 129 4.13 -3.90 17.51
CA LEU A 129 4.56 -2.90 16.54
C LEU A 129 6.07 -2.67 16.67
N GLU A 130 6.80 -2.83 15.57
CA GLU A 130 8.26 -2.76 15.54
C GLU A 130 8.74 -1.92 14.36
N LYS A 131 9.86 -1.22 14.55
CA LYS A 131 10.50 -0.43 13.50
C LYS A 131 11.65 -1.21 12.89
N GLN A 132 11.62 -1.39 11.57
CA GLN A 132 12.67 -2.07 10.79
C GLN A 132 13.01 -1.21 9.57
N GLY A 133 14.28 -0.82 9.42
CA GLY A 133 14.72 -0.01 8.27
C GLY A 133 13.96 1.31 8.11
N GLY A 134 13.57 1.96 9.21
CA GLY A 134 12.80 3.22 9.21
C GLY A 134 11.28 3.06 8.98
N LYS A 135 10.81 1.83 8.70
CA LYS A 135 9.40 1.51 8.45
C LYS A 135 8.82 0.79 9.67
N VAL A 136 7.52 0.91 9.90
CA VAL A 136 6.85 0.23 11.01
C VAL A 136 6.06 -0.96 10.48
N TYR A 137 6.38 -2.12 11.03
CA TYR A 137 5.72 -3.38 10.78
C TYR A 137 5.03 -3.84 12.04
N TYR A 138 4.08 -4.74 11.91
CA TYR A 138 3.47 -5.36 13.06
C TYR A 138 3.12 -6.82 12.83
N GLN A 139 3.13 -7.56 13.94
CA GLN A 139 2.60 -8.91 14.01
C GLN A 139 1.38 -8.90 14.91
N ARG A 140 0.29 -9.52 14.46
CA ARG A 140 -0.85 -9.86 15.31
C ARG A 140 -0.93 -11.37 15.45
N THR A 141 -1.10 -11.85 16.68
CA THR A 141 -1.18 -13.27 17.01
C THR A 141 -2.50 -13.55 17.71
N GLU A 142 -3.26 -14.46 17.11
CA GLU A 142 -4.55 -14.90 17.62
C GLU A 142 -4.44 -16.33 18.15
N ARG A 143 -5.20 -16.57 19.22
CA ARG A 143 -5.39 -17.88 19.79
C ARG A 143 -6.89 -18.04 20.02
N LEU A 144 -7.56 -18.74 19.12
CA LEU A 144 -9.01 -18.91 19.13
C LEU A 144 -9.38 -20.25 19.74
N GLN A 145 -10.37 -20.21 20.62
CA GLN A 145 -11.04 -21.40 21.14
C GLN A 145 -12.53 -21.08 21.17
N GLN A 146 -13.35 -21.86 20.48
CA GLN A 146 -14.78 -21.56 20.33
C GLN A 146 -15.55 -21.93 21.60
N ALA A 147 -15.29 -23.10 22.18
CA ALA A 147 -15.78 -23.47 23.51
C ALA A 147 -14.69 -24.16 24.37
N PRO A 148 -14.83 -24.18 25.71
CA PRO A 148 -13.93 -24.92 26.59
C PRO A 148 -13.83 -26.40 26.18
N GLY A 149 -12.61 -26.90 26.02
CA GLY A 149 -12.34 -28.29 25.60
C GLY A 149 -12.25 -28.50 24.09
N GLU A 150 -12.64 -27.52 23.28
CA GLU A 150 -12.46 -27.60 21.82
C GLU A 150 -11.02 -27.29 21.40
N LYS A 151 -10.70 -27.67 20.15
CA LYS A 151 -9.40 -27.44 19.53
C LYS A 151 -9.07 -25.95 19.51
N VAL A 152 -7.84 -25.64 19.89
CA VAL A 152 -7.29 -24.28 19.81
C VAL A 152 -6.74 -24.04 18.41
N TYR A 153 -7.15 -22.93 17.80
CA TYR A 153 -6.65 -22.47 16.52
C TYR A 153 -5.70 -21.29 16.74
N HIS A 154 -4.60 -21.29 15.99
CA HIS A 154 -3.60 -20.24 16.06
C HIS A 154 -3.47 -19.59 14.69
N SER A 155 -3.53 -18.27 14.67
CA SER A 155 -3.36 -17.48 13.45
C SER A 155 -2.32 -16.39 13.69
N LYS A 156 -1.52 -16.13 12.66
CA LYS A 156 -0.52 -15.08 12.67
C LYS A 156 -0.74 -14.17 11.49
N TYR A 157 -0.67 -12.88 11.75
CA TYR A 157 -0.88 -11.85 10.76
C TYR A 157 0.34 -10.96 10.71
N PHE A 158 0.74 -10.59 9.49
CA PHE A 158 1.83 -9.67 9.25
C PHE A 158 1.32 -8.46 8.50
N GLY A 159 1.79 -7.28 8.90
CA GLY A 159 1.30 -6.05 8.34
C GLY A 159 2.22 -4.86 8.50
N MET A 160 1.77 -3.74 7.94
CA MET A 160 2.47 -2.46 7.95
C MET A 160 1.61 -1.41 8.64
N ALA A 161 2.26 -0.48 9.33
CA ALA A 161 1.59 0.66 9.97
C ALA A 161 2.09 2.00 9.40
N HIS A 162 1.16 2.91 9.19
CA HIS A 162 1.41 4.26 8.69
C HIS A 162 0.70 5.30 9.55
N LEU A 163 1.38 6.39 9.94
CA LEU A 163 0.73 7.54 10.57
C LEU A 163 0.52 8.62 9.50
N LEU A 164 -0.73 8.89 9.15
CA LEU A 164 -1.09 9.88 8.15
C LEU A 164 -2.23 10.75 8.70
N ALA A 165 -2.08 12.08 8.64
CA ALA A 165 -3.09 13.05 9.09
C ALA A 165 -3.73 12.67 10.45
N ASP A 166 -2.88 12.42 11.45
CA ASP A 166 -3.29 12.05 12.81
C ASP A 166 -4.16 10.78 12.91
N ARG A 167 -3.94 9.80 12.03
CA ARG A 167 -4.54 8.46 12.15
C ARG A 167 -3.49 7.39 11.89
N ILE A 168 -3.49 6.34 12.72
CA ILE A 168 -2.62 5.19 12.52
C ILE A 168 -3.38 4.18 11.68
N PHE A 169 -2.95 3.98 10.44
CA PHE A 169 -3.48 2.99 9.51
C PHE A 169 -2.64 1.73 9.62
N LEU A 170 -3.28 0.59 9.86
CA LEU A 170 -2.67 -0.73 9.87
C LEU A 170 -3.35 -1.59 8.82
N MET A 171 -2.57 -2.32 8.04
CA MET A 171 -3.07 -3.32 7.09
C MET A 171 -2.27 -4.61 7.28
N ASP A 172 -2.96 -5.74 7.51
CA ASP A 172 -2.34 -7.05 7.66
C ASP A 172 -3.03 -8.11 6.80
N TYR A 173 -2.32 -9.23 6.62
CA TYR A 173 -2.85 -10.46 6.05
C TYR A 173 -2.55 -11.65 6.96
N GLU A 174 -3.39 -12.69 6.91
CA GLU A 174 -3.18 -13.94 7.63
C GLU A 174 -2.16 -14.82 6.90
N SER A 175 -1.10 -15.23 7.61
CA SER A 175 0.10 -15.82 7.03
C SER A 175 0.02 -17.31 6.71
N LEU A 176 -0.89 -18.07 7.33
CA LEU A 176 -0.93 -19.53 7.19
C LEU A 176 -1.80 -19.99 6.01
N THR A 177 -2.93 -19.33 5.80
CA THR A 177 -3.93 -19.67 4.78
C THR A 177 -4.06 -18.60 3.70
N GLY A 178 -3.64 -17.36 3.97
CA GLY A 178 -3.79 -16.24 3.04
C GLY A 178 -5.24 -15.77 2.84
N ASN A 179 -6.18 -16.29 3.63
CA ASN A 179 -7.60 -16.08 3.40
C ASN A 179 -8.17 -14.80 4.03
N GLN A 180 -7.34 -13.98 4.70
CA GLN A 180 -7.82 -12.76 5.33
C GLN A 180 -6.86 -11.61 5.10
N LEU A 181 -7.45 -10.46 4.79
CA LEU A 181 -6.82 -9.15 4.81
C LEU A 181 -7.66 -8.27 5.75
N THR A 182 -7.01 -7.55 6.65
CA THR A 182 -7.71 -6.60 7.53
C THR A 182 -7.11 -5.21 7.45
N GLN A 183 -7.96 -4.22 7.65
CA GLN A 183 -7.56 -2.82 7.79
C GLN A 183 -8.03 -2.30 9.14
N THR A 184 -7.11 -1.73 9.92
CA THR A 184 -7.42 -1.12 11.21
C THR A 184 -7.01 0.35 11.17
N ILE A 185 -7.88 1.24 11.64
CA ILE A 185 -7.58 2.67 11.76
C ILE A 185 -7.73 3.05 13.22
N LEU A 186 -6.63 3.43 13.87
CA LEU A 186 -6.60 3.84 15.27
C LEU A 186 -6.50 5.37 15.39
N ILE A 187 -7.17 5.89 16.41
CA ILE A 187 -7.05 7.27 16.86
C ILE A 187 -5.78 7.36 17.73
N PRO A 188 -4.78 8.18 17.34
CA PRO A 188 -3.57 8.38 18.13
C PRO A 188 -3.88 9.14 19.42
N THR A 189 -3.03 8.99 20.44
CA THR A 189 -3.16 9.75 21.69
C THR A 189 -2.34 11.03 21.65
N PHE A 190 -2.89 12.11 22.20
CA PHE A 190 -2.19 13.39 22.41
C PHE A 190 -1.46 13.46 23.76
N LYS A 191 -1.58 12.43 24.60
CA LYS A 191 -0.88 12.32 25.88
C LYS A 191 0.58 11.91 25.65
N SER A 192 1.44 12.20 26.63
CA SER A 192 2.86 11.85 26.60
C SER A 192 3.12 10.34 26.69
N ARG A 193 2.20 9.58 27.29
CA ARG A 193 2.26 8.12 27.40
C ARG A 193 1.10 7.47 26.65
N VAL A 194 1.39 6.38 25.96
CA VAL A 194 0.38 5.54 25.32
C VAL A 194 -0.22 4.61 26.37
N GLY A 195 -1.53 4.73 26.59
CA GLY A 195 -2.28 3.82 27.44
C GLY A 195 -3.18 2.92 26.61
N ARG A 196 -4.15 3.53 25.91
CA ARG A 196 -5.05 2.83 25.00
C ARG A 196 -5.24 3.62 23.71
N LEU A 197 -5.49 2.91 22.63
CA LEU A 197 -5.88 3.47 21.33
C LEU A 197 -7.20 2.83 20.93
N SER A 198 -8.14 3.65 20.45
CA SER A 198 -9.43 3.17 19.96
C SER A 198 -9.53 3.39 18.46
N GLY A 199 -10.29 2.53 17.78
CA GLY A 199 -10.38 2.58 16.33
C GLY A 199 -11.48 1.72 15.75
N LEU A 200 -11.40 1.54 14.43
CA LEU A 200 -12.22 0.61 13.67
C LEU A 200 -11.33 -0.42 12.99
N ARG A 201 -11.83 -1.65 12.89
CA ARG A 201 -11.29 -2.70 12.05
C ARG A 201 -12.32 -3.12 11.00
N LEU A 202 -11.88 -3.21 9.76
CA LEU A 202 -12.59 -3.78 8.63
C LEU A 202 -11.90 -5.09 8.23
N GLY A 203 -12.70 -6.12 7.98
CA GLY A 203 -12.20 -7.41 7.49
C GLY A 203 -13.35 -8.30 7.06
N ALA A 204 -13.03 -9.54 6.70
CA ALA A 204 -14.03 -10.57 6.43
C ALA A 204 -13.88 -11.69 7.46
N SER A 205 -15.01 -12.26 7.90
CA SER A 205 -14.98 -13.43 8.77
C SER A 205 -14.16 -14.57 8.14
N ALA A 206 -13.40 -15.30 8.97
CA ALA A 206 -12.75 -16.53 8.55
C ALA A 206 -13.74 -17.68 8.33
N SER A 207 -14.97 -17.57 8.86
CA SER A 207 -16.02 -18.59 8.75
C SER A 207 -16.86 -18.44 7.47
N GLY A 208 -17.58 -19.52 7.12
CA GLY A 208 -18.15 -19.84 5.81
C GLY A 208 -18.60 -18.70 4.89
N GLU A 209 -19.40 -17.77 5.38
CA GLU A 209 -20.00 -16.71 4.53
C GLU A 209 -19.03 -15.57 4.20
N ARG A 210 -17.89 -15.45 4.90
CA ARG A 210 -16.86 -14.43 4.67
C ARG A 210 -17.41 -13.01 4.55
N ILE A 211 -18.47 -12.70 5.29
CA ILE A 211 -19.18 -11.43 5.21
C ILE A 211 -18.24 -10.28 5.59
N PRO A 212 -18.09 -9.26 4.72
CA PRO A 212 -17.37 -8.04 5.07
C PRO A 212 -18.02 -7.38 6.30
N SER A 213 -17.21 -7.14 7.32
CA SER A 213 -17.68 -6.69 8.63
C SER A 213 -16.77 -5.60 9.19
N CYS A 214 -17.35 -4.65 9.89
CA CYS A 214 -16.64 -3.61 10.62
C CYS A 214 -16.89 -3.75 12.12
N THR A 215 -15.86 -3.54 12.94
CA THR A 215 -15.95 -3.63 14.40
C THR A 215 -15.14 -2.51 15.05
N ARG A 216 -15.61 -2.03 16.21
CA ARG A 216 -14.79 -1.17 17.08
C ARG A 216 -13.70 -2.00 17.74
N VAL A 217 -12.52 -1.40 17.88
CA VAL A 217 -11.34 -2.07 18.43
C VAL A 217 -10.63 -1.17 19.44
N VAL A 218 -10.04 -1.80 20.46
CA VAL A 218 -9.18 -1.15 21.45
C VAL A 218 -7.83 -1.86 21.50
N PHE A 219 -6.75 -1.09 21.42
CA PHE A 219 -5.38 -1.52 21.68
C PHE A 219 -4.97 -1.00 23.04
N GLU A 220 -4.73 -1.88 23.99
CA GLU A 220 -4.22 -1.60 25.34
C GLU A 220 -2.71 -1.84 25.39
N TYR A 221 -1.94 -0.80 25.66
CA TYR A 221 -0.49 -0.84 25.62
C TYR A 221 0.09 -1.62 26.80
N LEU A 222 1.03 -2.51 26.50
CA LEU A 222 1.71 -3.38 27.46
C LEU A 222 3.17 -2.98 27.70
N GLY A 223 3.70 -2.04 26.90
CA GLY A 223 5.11 -1.63 26.95
C GLY A 223 5.95 -2.23 25.82
N HIS A 224 7.25 -1.91 25.82
CA HIS A 224 8.19 -2.39 24.81
C HIS A 224 8.64 -3.85 25.02
N GLN A 225 8.40 -4.41 26.20
CA GLN A 225 8.81 -5.77 26.54
C GLN A 225 7.70 -6.46 27.32
N VAL A 226 7.44 -7.72 26.98
CA VAL A 226 6.48 -8.58 27.68
C VAL A 226 7.06 -9.99 27.79
N ASP A 227 6.62 -10.77 28.78
CA ASP A 227 6.81 -12.22 28.76
C ASP A 227 5.85 -12.79 27.70
N ILE A 228 6.38 -13.04 26.49
CA ILE A 228 5.58 -13.46 25.33
C ILE A 228 4.77 -14.73 25.64
N ARG A 229 5.36 -15.70 26.36
CA ARG A 229 4.67 -16.97 26.66
C ARG A 229 3.49 -16.73 27.61
N LYS A 230 3.68 -15.96 28.67
CA LYS A 230 2.58 -15.62 29.59
C LYS A 230 1.51 -14.78 28.89
N THR A 231 1.92 -13.83 28.06
CA THR A 231 1.00 -12.93 27.34
C THR A 231 0.15 -13.68 26.32
N LEU A 232 0.76 -14.61 25.55
CA LEU A 232 0.02 -15.45 24.60
C LEU A 232 -0.97 -16.40 25.28
N LYS A 233 -0.70 -16.87 26.51
CA LYS A 233 -1.66 -17.67 27.28
C LYS A 233 -2.92 -16.87 27.66
N LEU A 234 -2.81 -15.55 27.79
CA LEU A 234 -3.96 -14.68 28.02
C LEU A 234 -4.75 -14.43 26.73
N CYS A 235 -4.16 -14.65 25.55
CA CYS A 235 -4.88 -14.48 24.28
C CYS A 235 -5.91 -15.62 24.11
N THR A 236 -7.17 -15.24 23.95
CA THR A 236 -8.28 -16.18 23.82
C THR A 236 -9.57 -15.49 23.37
N THR A 237 -10.60 -16.30 23.11
CA THR A 237 -11.98 -15.87 22.96
C THR A 237 -12.61 -15.72 24.35
N LEU A 238 -13.25 -14.59 24.60
CA LEU A 238 -13.82 -14.22 25.90
C LEU A 238 -15.33 -13.97 25.79
N ASP A 239 -16.05 -14.32 26.84
CA ASP A 239 -17.41 -13.86 27.05
C ASP A 239 -17.41 -12.42 27.59
N PRO A 240 -18.32 -11.55 27.13
CA PRO A 240 -18.46 -10.18 27.66
C PRO A 240 -18.59 -10.14 29.18
N ASP A 241 -19.33 -11.10 29.75
CA ASP A 241 -19.66 -11.15 31.17
C ASP A 241 -18.64 -11.95 32.02
N SER A 242 -17.52 -12.37 31.42
CA SER A 242 -16.49 -13.20 32.10
C SER A 242 -15.75 -12.49 33.24
N GLY A 243 -15.89 -11.17 33.38
CA GLY A 243 -15.16 -10.36 34.35
C GLY A 243 -13.66 -10.18 34.03
N GLN A 244 -13.19 -10.72 32.90
CA GLN A 244 -11.77 -10.67 32.49
C GLN A 244 -11.39 -9.42 31.67
N ILE A 245 -12.37 -8.56 31.37
CA ILE A 245 -12.21 -7.37 30.54
C ILE A 245 -12.68 -6.17 31.33
N SER A 246 -11.91 -5.08 31.30
CA SER A 246 -12.30 -3.83 31.96
C SER A 246 -13.64 -3.31 31.40
N PRO A 247 -14.57 -2.84 32.24
CA PRO A 247 -15.86 -2.30 31.77
C PRO A 247 -15.71 -1.19 30.73
N ARG A 248 -14.68 -0.34 30.84
CA ARG A 248 -14.42 0.71 29.84
C ARG A 248 -14.01 0.15 28.48
N ILE A 249 -13.29 -0.98 28.45
CA ILE A 249 -12.93 -1.64 27.19
C ILE A 249 -14.19 -2.25 26.58
N LEU A 250 -15.01 -2.95 27.38
CA LEU A 250 -16.29 -3.49 26.93
C LEU A 250 -17.17 -2.42 26.29
N GLU A 251 -17.32 -1.27 26.95
CA GLU A 251 -18.06 -0.13 26.42
C GLU A 251 -17.45 0.39 25.12
N ALA A 252 -16.13 0.52 25.03
CA ALA A 252 -15.47 1.08 23.85
C ALA A 252 -15.57 0.18 22.60
N ILE A 253 -15.75 -1.14 22.75
CA ILE A 253 -15.80 -2.11 21.64
C ILE A 253 -17.23 -2.54 21.23
N GLN A 254 -18.28 -2.10 21.94
CA GLN A 254 -19.65 -2.40 21.49
C GLN A 254 -19.89 -1.83 20.10
N ASN A 255 -20.64 -2.54 19.25
CA ASN A 255 -20.90 -2.14 17.85
C ASN A 255 -22.31 -1.55 17.64
N ASP A 256 -22.92 -0.99 18.68
CA ASP A 256 -24.20 -0.30 18.58
C ASP A 256 -24.06 1.06 17.88
N MET A 257 -25.12 1.44 17.17
CA MET A 257 -25.30 2.78 16.56
C MET A 257 -26.51 3.44 17.18
N ALA A 258 -26.38 4.71 17.56
CA ALA A 258 -27.50 5.47 18.11
C ALA A 258 -28.51 5.82 16.99
N PRO A 259 -29.81 5.98 17.31
CA PRO A 259 -30.80 6.44 16.34
C PRO A 259 -30.36 7.73 15.65
N GLY A 260 -30.41 7.75 14.32
CA GLY A 260 -30.01 8.90 13.51
C GLY A 260 -28.53 8.93 13.11
N GLU A 261 -27.67 8.07 13.66
CA GLU A 261 -26.30 7.92 13.16
C GLU A 261 -26.29 7.31 11.76
N ARG A 262 -25.58 7.96 10.84
CA ARG A 262 -25.43 7.49 9.45
C ARG A 262 -24.10 6.83 9.16
N HIS A 263 -23.14 6.92 10.07
CA HIS A 263 -21.79 6.39 9.92
C HIS A 263 -21.42 5.58 11.15
N PHE A 264 -20.87 4.39 10.92
CA PHE A 264 -20.26 3.61 11.99
C PHE A 264 -18.90 4.22 12.35
N ARG A 265 -18.76 4.73 13.58
CA ARG A 265 -17.57 5.48 14.01
C ARG A 265 -16.88 4.81 15.19
N ALA A 266 -15.55 4.92 15.24
CA ALA A 266 -14.79 4.60 16.45
C ALA A 266 -15.25 5.48 17.62
N ARG A 267 -15.16 4.95 18.84
CA ARG A 267 -15.38 5.71 20.07
C ARG A 267 -14.08 6.32 20.54
N HIS A 268 -14.11 7.58 20.94
CA HIS A 268 -12.96 8.25 21.52
C HIS A 268 -12.98 8.05 23.05
N SER A 269 -12.67 6.83 23.49
CA SER A 269 -12.96 6.42 24.87
C SER A 269 -11.81 6.67 25.89
N PHE A 270 -10.64 7.17 25.48
CA PHE A 270 -9.44 7.24 26.36
C PHE A 270 -8.49 8.41 26.06
#